data_AF-A0A936BM56-F1
#
_entry.id   AF-A0A936BM56-F1
#
_cell.length_a   1.000
_cell.length_b   1.000
_cell.length_c   1.000
_cell.angle_alpha   90.00
_cell.angle_beta   90.00
_cell.angle_gamma   90.00
#
_symmetry.space_group_name_H-M   'P 1'
#
loop_
_entity.id
_entity.type
_entity.pdbx_description
1 polymer ?
#
loop_
_entity_poly.entity_id
_entity_poly.type
_entity_poly.pdbx_seq_one_letter_code
_entity_poly.pdbx_strand_id
1 'polypeptide(L)'
;MHFARRSAWAIILMALAACKTASLQDVAPTAAVVEPKSEPPVPTPKPDEAETVDGPTNTGAFPNLNVRPDAAAGQLSEEEKAAEIARLNAARAGQGSSAGASPAEIARLKKLAVSHGDKALEEIEK
;
A
#
# COMPACT_ATOMS: atom_id res chain seq x y z
N MET A 1 -26.33 56.63 -11.30
CA MET A 1 -27.13 55.93 -12.32
C MET A 1 -26.60 54.50 -12.42
N HIS A 2 -27.53 53.52 -12.40
CA HIS A 2 -27.36 52.05 -12.51
C HIS A 2 -26.71 51.32 -11.31
N PHE A 3 -27.52 50.74 -10.39
CA PHE A 3 -28.14 49.39 -10.42
C PHE A 3 -27.08 48.26 -10.47
N ALA A 4 -26.78 47.54 -9.38
CA ALA A 4 -27.59 46.54 -8.65
C ALA A 4 -27.29 45.09 -9.08
N ARG A 5 -27.56 44.18 -8.11
CA ARG A 5 -27.63 42.69 -8.16
C ARG A 5 -26.33 42.01 -7.74
N ARG A 6 -26.17 41.52 -6.50
CA ARG A 6 -26.97 40.54 -5.71
C ARG A 6 -27.31 39.26 -6.47
N SER A 7 -26.78 38.16 -5.93
CA SER A 7 -27.30 36.78 -5.96
C SER A 7 -27.21 35.99 -7.27
N ALA A 8 -26.29 35.02 -7.27
CA ALA A 8 -26.56 33.67 -7.77
C ALA A 8 -25.81 32.67 -6.87
N TRP A 9 -26.49 32.28 -5.78
CA TRP A 9 -26.34 30.96 -5.18
C TRP A 9 -26.74 29.88 -6.20
N ALA A 10 -26.22 28.68 -6.00
CA ALA A 10 -26.43 27.45 -6.78
C ALA A 10 -25.76 27.50 -8.16
N ILE A 11 -24.83 26.60 -8.49
CA ILE A 11 -25.10 25.16 -8.58
C ILE A 11 -23.87 24.36 -8.12
N ILE A 12 -24.01 23.78 -6.93
CA ILE A 12 -23.30 22.56 -6.53
C ILE A 12 -24.02 21.42 -7.26
N LEU A 13 -23.39 20.85 -8.30
CA LEU A 13 -23.74 19.55 -8.88
C LEU A 13 -22.49 18.66 -8.71
N MET A 14 -22.36 17.95 -7.59
CA MET A 14 -22.73 16.53 -7.47
C MET A 14 -22.25 15.67 -8.65
N ALA A 15 -20.99 15.24 -8.61
CA ALA A 15 -20.45 14.22 -9.51
C ALA A 15 -19.33 13.33 -8.89
N LEU A 16 -19.32 13.12 -7.57
CA LEU A 16 -18.46 12.09 -6.95
C LEU A 16 -19.30 11.18 -6.04
N ALA A 17 -20.17 10.39 -6.66
CA ALA A 17 -20.85 9.25 -6.04
C ALA A 17 -20.61 8.00 -6.91
N ALA A 18 -19.42 7.39 -6.81
CA ALA A 18 -19.18 6.08 -7.44
C ALA A 18 -18.08 5.22 -6.80
N CYS A 19 -17.60 5.52 -5.58
CA CYS A 19 -16.76 4.60 -4.82
C CYS A 19 -17.34 4.40 -3.41
N LYS A 20 -18.53 3.79 -3.33
CA LYS A 20 -19.01 3.20 -2.07
C LYS A 20 -19.41 1.74 -2.32
N THR A 21 -18.96 0.91 -1.39
CA THR A 21 -19.43 -0.44 -1.04
C THR A 21 -18.98 -1.59 -1.95
N ALA A 22 -17.71 -1.98 -1.85
CA ALA A 22 -17.43 -3.41 -1.84
C ALA A 22 -17.98 -3.95 -0.51
N SER A 23 -19.05 -4.73 -0.58
CA SER A 23 -19.63 -5.45 0.56
C SER A 23 -18.58 -6.39 1.13
N LEU A 24 -17.92 -5.99 2.23
CA LEU A 24 -17.30 -6.96 3.12
C LEU A 24 -18.46 -7.63 3.86
N GLN A 25 -19.00 -8.67 3.24
CA GLN A 25 -19.88 -9.60 3.91
C GLN A 25 -19.08 -10.26 5.02
N ASP A 26 -19.48 -9.88 6.23
CA ASP A 26 -19.32 -10.59 7.48
C ASP A 26 -19.24 -12.11 7.28
N VAL A 27 -18.03 -12.64 7.41
CA VAL A 27 -17.79 -14.06 7.66
C VAL A 27 -16.93 -14.11 8.92
N ALA A 28 -17.55 -13.89 10.07
CA ALA A 28 -17.04 -14.42 11.32
C ALA A 28 -17.31 -15.94 11.32
N PRO A 29 -16.29 -16.82 11.33
CA PRO A 29 -16.54 -18.21 11.67
C PRO A 29 -16.93 -18.26 13.15
N THR A 30 -18.17 -18.67 13.42
CA THR A 30 -18.63 -19.10 14.73
C THR A 30 -17.59 -20.04 15.34
N ALA A 31 -16.97 -19.60 16.45
CA ALA A 31 -16.08 -20.43 17.24
C ALA A 31 -16.89 -21.55 17.90
N ALA A 32 -16.96 -22.70 17.22
CA ALA A 32 -17.33 -23.95 17.86
C ALA A 32 -16.14 -24.42 18.71
N VAL A 33 -16.36 -24.42 20.02
CA VAL A 33 -15.48 -24.97 21.05
C VAL A 33 -15.12 -26.42 20.70
N VAL A 34 -13.81 -26.74 20.64
CA VAL A 34 -13.31 -28.11 20.77
C VAL A 34 -12.16 -28.10 21.78
N GLU A 35 -12.31 -28.95 22.80
CA GLU A 35 -11.44 -29.16 23.95
C GLU A 35 -10.03 -29.70 23.59
N PRO A 36 -9.02 -29.48 24.44
CA PRO A 36 -7.64 -29.87 24.18
C PRO A 36 -7.40 -31.37 24.49
N LYS A 37 -6.69 -32.08 23.61
CA LYS A 37 -6.16 -33.42 23.88
C LYS A 37 -4.63 -33.44 23.74
N SER A 38 -4.02 -34.06 24.74
CA SER A 38 -2.65 -33.97 25.23
C SER A 38 -1.53 -34.50 24.30
N GLU A 39 -0.34 -33.93 24.50
CA GLU A 39 1.01 -34.13 23.89
C GLU A 39 1.68 -35.50 24.21
N PRO A 40 2.77 -35.94 23.51
CA PRO A 40 4.16 -35.79 24.05
C PRO A 40 5.28 -35.74 22.94
N PRO A 41 6.64 -35.83 23.18
CA PRO A 41 7.52 -34.64 23.28
C PRO A 41 8.86 -34.66 22.45
N VAL A 42 9.53 -33.48 22.34
CA VAL A 42 11.00 -33.21 22.09
C VAL A 42 11.51 -33.39 20.62
N PRO A 43 12.43 -32.55 20.01
CA PRO A 43 13.61 -31.89 20.60
C PRO A 43 13.93 -30.42 20.27
N THR A 44 14.80 -29.88 21.13
CA THR A 44 15.45 -28.54 21.14
C THR A 44 16.10 -28.11 19.82
N PRO A 45 15.90 -26.86 19.35
CA PRO A 45 16.67 -26.31 18.22
C PRO A 45 18.04 -25.77 18.67
N LYS A 46 19.06 -26.06 17.86
CA LYS A 46 20.42 -25.51 17.96
C LYS A 46 20.48 -24.18 17.17
N PRO A 47 21.20 -23.14 17.64
CA PRO A 47 21.11 -21.81 17.05
C PRO A 47 22.08 -21.62 15.86
N ASP A 48 21.64 -20.77 14.95
CA ASP A 48 22.40 -19.96 14.00
C ASP A 48 22.88 -20.64 12.70
N GLU A 49 22.08 -20.52 11.65
CA GLU A 49 22.57 -20.47 10.27
C GLU A 49 21.75 -19.44 9.47
N ALA A 50 22.47 -18.50 8.86
CA ALA A 50 21.92 -17.34 8.17
C ALA A 50 21.14 -17.76 6.92
N GLU A 51 19.87 -17.34 6.84
CA GLU A 51 19.00 -17.62 5.69
C GLU A 51 19.46 -16.82 4.46
N THR A 52 20.11 -17.51 3.52
CA THR A 52 20.21 -17.05 2.13
C THR A 52 18.84 -17.20 1.49
N VAL A 53 18.22 -16.10 1.07
CA VAL A 53 16.92 -16.12 0.38
C VAL A 53 17.12 -16.70 -1.01
N ASP A 54 16.82 -17.99 -1.17
CA ASP A 54 16.96 -18.71 -2.44
C ASP A 54 15.75 -18.43 -3.34
N GLY A 55 15.99 -18.27 -4.65
CA GLY A 55 14.94 -18.05 -5.65
C GLY A 55 14.07 -19.29 -5.87
N PRO A 56 13.03 -19.23 -6.74
CA PRO A 56 12.17 -20.38 -7.00
C PRO A 56 12.96 -21.58 -7.54
N THR A 57 13.12 -22.62 -6.72
CA THR A 57 13.80 -23.86 -7.11
C THR A 57 12.83 -24.86 -7.73
N ASN A 58 13.16 -25.39 -8.91
CA ASN A 58 12.41 -26.51 -9.47
C ASN A 58 12.79 -27.80 -8.74
N THR A 59 11.90 -28.29 -7.89
CA THR A 59 12.12 -29.49 -7.06
C THR A 59 11.86 -30.80 -7.81
N GLY A 60 11.46 -30.75 -9.08
CA GLY A 60 11.11 -31.94 -9.88
C GLY A 60 9.82 -32.65 -9.43
N ALA A 61 9.15 -32.13 -8.39
CA ALA A 61 7.90 -32.63 -7.86
C ALA A 61 6.84 -31.52 -7.87
N PHE A 62 5.58 -31.89 -8.14
CA PHE A 62 4.48 -30.94 -8.00
C PHE A 62 4.31 -30.56 -6.52
N PRO A 63 4.12 -29.27 -6.20
CA PRO A 63 3.85 -28.86 -4.83
C PRO A 63 2.54 -29.47 -4.36
N ASN A 64 2.52 -29.96 -3.12
CA ASN A 64 1.30 -30.48 -2.51
C ASN A 64 0.36 -29.31 -2.16
N LEU A 65 -0.64 -29.07 -3.01
CA LEU A 65 -1.60 -27.97 -2.86
C LEU A 65 -2.57 -28.14 -1.67
N ASN A 66 -2.58 -29.30 -1.02
CA ASN A 66 -3.41 -29.55 0.16
C ASN A 66 -2.76 -29.08 1.46
N VAL A 67 -1.50 -28.65 1.42
CA VAL A 67 -0.81 -28.07 2.58
C VAL A 67 -1.01 -26.56 2.56
N ARG A 68 -1.45 -26.00 3.69
CA ARG A 68 -1.57 -24.54 3.81
C ARG A 68 -0.16 -23.95 3.79
N PRO A 69 0.09 -22.88 3.02
CA PRO A 69 1.36 -22.17 3.09
C PRO A 69 1.51 -21.56 4.47
N ASP A 70 2.72 -21.66 5.03
CA ASP A 70 3.07 -20.99 6.27
C ASP A 70 3.20 -19.47 6.03
N ALA A 71 2.86 -18.69 7.04
CA ALA A 71 3.03 -17.24 6.95
C ALA A 71 4.53 -16.92 6.96
N ALA A 72 4.99 -16.17 5.97
CA ALA A 72 6.40 -15.75 5.86
C ALA A 72 6.86 -14.85 7.04
N ALA A 73 5.91 -14.25 7.76
CA ALA A 73 6.17 -13.46 8.95
C ALA A 73 5.07 -13.73 10.00
N GLY A 74 5.43 -13.57 11.27
CA GLY A 74 4.46 -13.53 12.36
C GLY A 74 3.45 -12.39 12.16
N GLN A 75 2.22 -12.60 12.63
CA GLN A 75 1.25 -11.51 12.66
C GLN A 75 1.61 -10.51 13.76
N LEU A 76 1.37 -9.22 13.50
CA LEU A 76 1.55 -8.17 14.50
C LEU A 76 0.53 -8.32 15.63
N SER A 77 0.95 -8.09 16.87
CA SER A 77 0.02 -7.86 17.97
C SER A 77 -0.82 -6.59 17.72
N GLU A 78 -1.94 -6.42 18.42
CA GLU A 78 -2.76 -5.22 18.25
C GLU A 78 -1.99 -3.95 18.70
N GLU A 79 -1.12 -4.08 19.70
CA GLU A 79 -0.24 -3.00 20.15
C GLU A 79 0.80 -2.63 19.10
N GLU A 80 1.46 -3.64 18.51
CA GLU A 80 2.46 -3.45 17.45
C GLU A 80 1.83 -2.83 16.20
N LYS A 81 0.64 -3.29 15.82
CA LYS A 81 -0.14 -2.74 14.71
C LYS A 81 -0.51 -1.28 14.95
N ALA A 82 -0.96 -0.93 16.16
CA ALA A 82 -1.26 0.46 16.51
C ALA A 82 -0.01 1.35 16.42
N ALA A 83 1.13 0.85 16.90
CA ALA A 83 2.41 1.55 16.82
C ALA A 83 2.87 1.75 15.37
N GLU A 84 2.78 0.73 14.53
CA GLU A 84 3.19 0.82 13.12
C GLU A 84 2.26 1.74 12.32
N ILE A 85 0.95 1.70 12.59
CA ILE A 85 0.01 2.66 12.00
C ILE A 85 0.35 4.10 12.41
N ALA A 86 0.67 4.34 13.69
CA ALA A 86 1.06 5.67 14.16
C ALA A 86 2.35 6.14 13.46
N ARG A 87 3.35 5.27 13.33
CA ARG A 87 4.60 5.53 12.61
C ARG A 87 4.35 5.89 11.15
N LEU A 88 3.55 5.10 10.43
CA LEU A 88 3.23 5.34 9.02
C LEU A 88 2.48 6.65 8.83
N ASN A 89 1.55 6.98 9.74
CA ASN A 89 0.83 8.25 9.69
C ASN A 89 1.77 9.44 9.92
N ALA A 90 2.71 9.34 10.86
CA ALA A 90 3.72 10.37 11.08
C ALA A 90 4.64 10.54 9.86
N ALA A 91 5.09 9.45 9.26
CA ALA A 91 5.88 9.49 8.02
C ALA A 91 5.10 10.15 6.87
N ARG A 92 3.83 9.76 6.68
CA ARG A 92 2.95 10.34 5.67
C ARG A 92 2.72 11.84 5.91
N ALA A 93 2.58 12.28 7.16
CA ALA A 93 2.44 13.69 7.49
C ALA A 93 3.69 14.51 7.11
N GLY A 94 4.88 13.93 7.25
CA GLY A 94 6.13 14.54 6.78
C GLY A 94 6.30 14.54 5.25
N GLN A 95 5.61 13.64 4.55
CA GLN A 95 5.59 13.58 3.07
C GLN A 95 4.48 14.44 2.46
N GLY A 96 3.48 14.83 3.26
CA GLY A 96 2.33 15.63 2.85
C GLY A 96 2.64 17.12 2.89
N SER A 97 2.51 17.78 1.73
CA SER A 97 2.66 19.21 1.50
C SER A 97 4.11 19.74 1.51
N SER A 98 4.89 19.37 0.49
CA SER A 98 5.53 20.47 -0.23
C SER A 98 4.38 21.36 -0.70
N ALA A 99 4.32 22.63 -0.29
CA ALA A 99 3.48 23.61 -0.96
C ALA A 99 3.59 23.32 -2.46
N GLY A 100 2.46 23.04 -3.13
CA GLY A 100 2.46 22.50 -4.50
C GLY A 100 3.47 23.25 -5.36
N ALA A 101 4.11 22.54 -6.31
CA ALA A 101 5.23 23.06 -7.09
C ALA A 101 4.99 24.54 -7.46
N SER A 102 5.96 25.40 -7.16
CA SER A 102 5.81 26.83 -7.43
C SER A 102 5.45 27.05 -8.90
N PRO A 103 4.76 28.13 -9.28
CA PRO A 103 4.45 28.39 -10.68
C PRO A 103 5.70 28.34 -11.59
N ALA A 104 6.86 28.74 -11.06
CA ALA A 104 8.14 28.63 -11.74
C ALA A 104 8.60 27.17 -11.91
N GLU A 105 8.46 26.32 -10.89
CA GLU A 105 8.78 24.89 -11.01
C GLU A 105 7.81 24.17 -11.95
N ILE A 106 6.52 24.51 -11.93
CA ILE A 106 5.55 24.00 -12.90
C ILE A 106 5.95 24.37 -14.33
N ALA A 107 6.36 25.62 -14.56
CA ALA A 107 6.84 26.06 -15.87
C ALA A 107 8.12 25.33 -16.29
N ARG A 108 9.05 25.12 -15.36
CA ARG A 108 10.28 24.34 -15.59
C ARG A 108 9.96 22.90 -15.97
N LEU A 109 9.07 22.24 -15.23
CA LEU A 109 8.64 20.86 -15.48
C LEU A 109 7.94 20.72 -16.83
N LYS A 110 7.08 21.69 -17.22
CA LYS A 110 6.46 21.71 -18.55
C LYS A 110 7.51 21.83 -19.66
N LYS A 111 8.48 22.73 -19.50
CA LYS A 111 9.57 22.87 -20.48
C LYS A 111 10.40 21.59 -20.57
N LEU A 112 10.69 20.95 -19.43
CA LEU A 112 11.41 19.68 -19.39
C LEU A 112 10.62 18.58 -20.12
N ALA A 113 9.32 18.43 -19.85
CA ALA A 113 8.47 17.44 -20.48
C ALA A 113 8.42 17.59 -22.02
N VAL A 114 8.42 18.82 -22.52
CA VAL A 114 8.42 19.09 -23.97
C VAL A 114 9.80 18.86 -24.60
N SER A 115 10.89 19.30 -23.94
CA SER A 115 12.22 19.34 -24.56
C SER A 115 13.12 18.15 -24.27
N HIS A 116 12.74 17.24 -23.38
CA HIS A 116 13.61 16.14 -22.97
C HIS A 116 13.89 15.16 -24.12
N GLY A 117 12.88 14.84 -24.94
CA GLY A 117 13.05 13.93 -26.08
C GLY A 117 14.06 14.46 -27.10
N ASP A 118 13.88 15.70 -27.53
CA ASP A 118 14.75 16.33 -28.53
C ASP A 118 16.20 16.44 -28.03
N LYS A 119 16.40 16.78 -26.75
CA LYS A 119 17.74 16.81 -26.15
C LYS A 119 18.39 15.44 -26.08
N ALA A 120 17.62 14.42 -25.71
CA ALA A 120 18.13 13.05 -25.67
C ALA A 120 18.53 12.56 -27.08
N LEU A 121 17.79 12.95 -28.12
CA LEU A 121 18.15 12.66 -29.51
C LEU A 121 19.44 13.39 -29.92
N GLU A 122 19.58 14.68 -29.61
CA GLU A 122 20.80 15.44 -29.90
C GLU A 122 22.06 14.83 -29.25
N GLU A 123 21.92 14.27 -28.04
CA GLU A 123 23.01 13.58 -27.34
C GLU A 123 23.37 12.23 -27.98
N ILE A 124 22.43 11.55 -28.62
CA ILE A 124 22.66 10.28 -29.33
C ILE A 124 23.30 10.51 -30.70
N GLU A 125 23.03 11.64 -31.34
CA GLU A 125 23.52 11.99 -32.67
C GLU A 125 24.95 12.57 -32.67
N LYS A 126 25.52 12.83 -31.49
CA LYS A 126 26.93 13.24 -31.31
C LYS A 126 27.87 12.04 -31.26
#